data_AF-A0A530AXP4-F1
#
_entry.id   AF-A0A530AXP4-F1
#
_cell.length_a   1.000
_cell.length_b   1.000
_cell.length_c   1.000
_cell.angle_alpha   90.00
_cell.angle_beta   90.00
_cell.angle_gamma   90.00
#
_symmetry.space_group_name_H-M   'P 1'
#
loop_
_entity.id
_entity.type
_entity.pdbx_description
1 polymer ?
#
loop_
_entity_poly.entity_id
_entity_poly.type
_entity_poly.pdbx_seq_one_letter_code
_entity_poly.pdbx_strand_id
1 'polypeptide(L)' 'MKIVWDEPKRLANIEKHGLDFAVLDEEFFLASTIRVAKAGRFMAIGRVVGSVVAV' A
#
# COMPACT_ATOMS: atom_id res chain seq x y z
N MET A 1 6.87 0.94 -14.24
CA MET A 1 7.71 0.53 -13.07
C MET A 1 7.19 -0.85 -12.64
N LYS A 2 7.56 -1.46 -11.51
CA LYS A 2 6.84 -2.65 -11.01
C LYS A 2 6.60 -2.53 -9.51
N ILE A 3 5.35 -2.69 -9.10
CA ILE A 3 4.97 -2.83 -7.69
C ILE A 3 5.10 -4.32 -7.37
N VAL A 4 5.90 -4.63 -6.35
CA VAL A 4 6.22 -6.01 -5.97
C VAL A 4 6.06 -6.19 -4.46
N TRP A 5 5.75 -7.42 -4.06
CA TRP A 5 5.64 -7.83 -2.67
C TRP A 5 6.00 -9.31 -2.55
N ASP A 6 6.36 -9.72 -1.34
CA ASP A 6 6.45 -11.14 -1.00
C ASP A 6 5.04 -11.70 -0.78
N GLU A 7 4.72 -12.84 -1.39
CA GLU A 7 3.38 -13.43 -1.28
C GLU A 7 2.95 -13.73 0.17
N PRO A 8 3.83 -14.23 1.08
CA PRO A 8 3.47 -14.38 2.48
C PRO A 8 3.06 -13.06 3.15
N LYS A 9 3.66 -11.94 2.73
CA LYS A 9 3.32 -10.62 3.28
C LYS A 9 1.95 -10.15 2.77
N ARG A 10 1.61 -10.40 1.50
CA ARG A 10 0.29 -10.10 0.95
C ARG A 10 -0.80 -10.86 1.71
N LEU A 11 -0.63 -12.16 1.89
CA LEU A 11 -1.58 -12.99 2.63
C LEU A 11 -1.76 -12.51 4.08
N ALA A 12 -0.65 -12.20 4.77
CA ALA A 12 -0.72 -11.65 6.13
C ALA A 12 -1.41 -10.27 6.18
N ASN A 13 -1.29 -9.45 5.13
CA ASN A 13 -1.95 -8.15 5.07
C ASN A 13 -3.46 -8.28 4.85
N ILE A 14 -3.89 -9.22 3.99
CA ILE A 14 -5.29 -9.56 3.78
C ILE A 14 -5.90 -10.08 5.08
N GLU A 15 -5.22 -11.01 5.76
CA GLU A 15 -5.71 -11.56 7.03
C GLU A 15 -5.86 -10.49 8.12
N LYS A 16 -4.88 -9.58 8.25
CA LYS A 16 -4.86 -8.56 9.31
C LYS A 16 -5.75 -7.35 9.03
N HIS A 17 -5.85 -6.94 7.77
CA HIS A 17 -6.44 -5.66 7.39
C HIS A 17 -7.57 -5.76 6.36
N GLY A 18 -7.79 -6.94 5.76
CA GLY A 18 -8.77 -7.13 4.69
C GLY A 18 -8.40 -6.43 3.38
N LEU A 19 -7.15 -5.98 3.23
CA LEU A 19 -6.66 -5.23 2.08
C LEU A 19 -5.63 -6.04 1.31
N ASP A 20 -5.82 -6.12 -0.01
CA ASP A 20 -4.93 -6.82 -0.91
C ASP A 20 -4.02 -5.82 -1.66
N PHE A 21 -2.70 -6.05 -1.62
CA PHE A 21 -1.73 -5.24 -2.39
C PHE A 21 -1.97 -5.30 -3.90
N ALA A 22 -2.61 -6.35 -4.40
CA ALA A 22 -2.95 -6.50 -5.82
C ALA A 22 -3.94 -5.44 -6.33
N VAL A 23 -4.59 -4.68 -5.43
CA VAL A 23 -5.48 -3.57 -5.78
C VAL A 23 -4.72 -2.27 -6.01
N LEU A 24 -3.46 -2.17 -5.60
CA LEU A 24 -2.66 -0.95 -5.74
C LEU A 24 -1.98 -0.89 -7.11
N ASP A 25 -2.19 0.21 -7.82
CA ASP A 25 -1.58 0.54 -9.11
C ASP A 25 -0.70 1.80 -9.01
N GLU A 26 -0.09 2.21 -10.12
CA GLU A 26 0.80 3.38 -10.14
C GLU A 26 0.03 4.69 -9.83
N GLU A 27 -1.24 4.78 -10.27
CA GLU A 27 -2.14 5.90 -10.04
C GLU A 27 -2.43 6.14 -8.55
N PHE A 28 -2.62 5.07 -7.76
CA PHE A 28 -2.75 5.19 -6.30
C PHE A 28 -1.54 5.91 -5.69
N PHE A 29 -0.32 5.54 -6.07
CA PHE A 29 0.89 6.15 -5.52
C PHE A 29 1.07 7.59 -5.99
N LEU A 30 0.71 7.90 -7.25
CA LEU A 30 0.76 9.25 -7.79
C LEU A 30 -0.24 10.20 -7.10
N ALA A 31 -1.40 9.70 -6.71
CA ALA A 31 -2.43 10.46 -5.99
C ALA A 31 -2.20 10.50 -4.46
N SER A 32 -1.27 9.72 -3.94
CA SER A 32 -1.03 9.59 -2.49
C SER A 32 -0.15 10.70 -1.93
N THR A 33 -0.37 11.02 -0.66
CA THR A 33 0.61 11.80 0.11
C THR A 33 1.72 10.88 0.59
N ILE A 34 2.95 11.14 0.16
CA ILE A 34 4.13 10.36 0.55
C ILE A 34 4.82 11.01 1.75
N ARG A 35 5.11 10.23 2.79
CA ARG A 35 5.91 10.67 3.94
C ARG A 35 7.07 9.72 4.22
N VAL A 36 8.14 10.27 4.80
CA VAL A 36 9.24 9.46 5.34
C VAL A 36 8.75 8.70 6.56
N ALA A 37 9.03 7.40 6.59
CA ALA A 37 8.76 6.51 7.71
C ALA A 37 10.09 6.10 8.39
N LYS A 38 10.06 5.04 9.20
CA LYS A 38 11.25 4.55 9.91
C LYS A 38 12.16 3.71 8.99
N ALA A 39 13.46 3.74 9.28
CA ALA A 39 14.47 2.87 8.68
C ALA A 39 14.51 2.96 7.13
N GLY A 40 14.50 4.17 6.58
CA GLY A 40 14.61 4.41 5.14
C GLY A 40 13.37 4.01 4.32
N ARG A 41 12.24 3.75 4.99
CA ARG A 41 10.97 3.44 4.33
C ARG A 41 10.18 4.70 4.06
N PHE A 42 9.29 4.61 3.08
CA PHE A 42 8.26 5.60 2.81
C PHE A 42 6.90 5.01 3.16
N MET A 43 5.95 5.89 3.49
CA MET A 43 4.55 5.55 3.68
C MET A 43 3.73 6.36 2.68
N ALA A 44 2.88 5.68 1.92
CA ALA A 44 1.90 6.30 1.02
C ALA A 44 0.53 6.30 1.69
N ILE A 45 -0.07 7.49 1.81
CA ILE A 45 -1.41 7.66 2.37
C ILE A 45 -2.33 8.12 1.25
N GLY A 46 -3.30 7.28 0.89
CA GLY A 46 -4.16 7.49 -0.28
C GLY A 46 -5.56 6.93 -0.07
N ARG A 47 -6.42 7.12 -1.07
CA ARG A 47 -7.79 6.58 -1.06
C ARG A 47 -7.86 5.33 -1.94
N VAL A 48 -8.51 4.30 -1.42
CA VAL A 48 -8.98 3.13 -2.18
C VAL A 48 -10.49 3.05 -1.95
N VAL A 49 -11.27 2.60 -2.95
CA VAL A 49 -12.75 2.69 -2.98
C VAL A 49 -13.39 2.59 -1.57
N GLY A 50 -13.91 3.73 -1.09
CA GLY A 50 -14.64 3.83 0.18
C GLY A 50 -13.80 3.99 1.46
N SER A 51 -12.48 4.02 1.38
CA SER A 51 -11.61 4.16 2.56
C SER A 51 -10.29 4.92 2.29
N VAL A 52 -9.65 5.37 3.37
CA VAL A 52 -8.27 5.87 3.34
C VAL A 52 -7.37 4.74 3.82
N VAL A 53 -6.32 4.46 3.05
CA VAL A 53 -5.34 3.42 3.35
C VAL A 53 -3.95 4.04 3.47
N ALA A 54 -3.12 3.45 4.33
CA ALA A 54 -1.71 3.78 4.47
C ALA A 54 -0.88 2.51 4.24
N VAL A 55 0.06 2.56 3.30
CA VAL A 55 0.94 1.44 2.91
C VAL A 55 2.41 1.83 3.00
#